data_AF-A0A350YEE5-F1
#
_entry.id   AF-A0A350YEE5-F1
#
_cell.length_a   1.000
_cell.length_b   1.000
_cell.length_c   1.000
_cell.angle_alpha   90.00
_cell.angle_beta   90.00
_cell.angle_gamma   90.00
#
_symmetry.space_group_name_H-M   'P 1'
#
loop_
_entity.id
_entity.type
_entity.pdbx_description
1 polymer ?
#
loop_
_entity_poly.entity_id
_entity_poly.type
_entity_poly.pdbx_seq_one_letter_code
_entity_poly.pdbx_strand_id
1 'polypeptide(L)' 'MNIEALKLELIQWILLLQDIQLINEIQNIKEKSGKNSNAIQPRQFGCGRGIFTYVADDFDATPPGFEEYMLP' A
#
# COMPACT_ATOMS: atom_id res chain seq x y z
N MET A 1 -11.63 27.99 13.62
CA MET A 1 -10.16 28.04 13.43
C MET A 1 -9.88 27.51 12.03
N ASN A 2 -9.25 28.30 11.14
CA ASN A 2 -8.91 27.84 9.79
C ASN A 2 -7.74 26.85 9.87
N ILE A 3 -7.82 25.73 9.14
CA ILE A 3 -6.77 24.71 9.06
C ILE A 3 -5.45 25.32 8.57
N GLU A 4 -5.51 26.29 7.66
CA GLU A 4 -4.31 26.97 7.15
C GLU A 4 -3.63 27.81 8.24
N ALA A 5 -4.42 28.47 9.09
CA ALA A 5 -3.90 29.23 10.23
C ALA A 5 -3.22 28.30 11.24
N LEU A 6 -3.83 27.15 11.54
CA LEU A 6 -3.26 26.12 12.42
C LEU A 6 -1.92 25.57 11.89
N LYS A 7 -1.81 25.36 10.57
CA LYS A 7 -0.55 24.89 9.96
C LYS A 7 0.56 25.93 10.10
N LEU A 8 0.26 27.20 9.86
CA LEU A 8 1.23 28.29 9.98
C LEU A 8 1.71 28.45 11.43
N GLU A 9 0.80 28.38 12.39
CA GLU A 9 1.12 28.43 13.82
C GLU A 9 2.06 27.29 14.22
N LEU A 10 1.77 26.06 13.80
CA LEU A 10 2.64 24.90 14.07
C LEU A 10 4.03 25.05 13.44
N ILE A 11 4.13 25.58 12.22
CA ILE A 11 5.42 25.82 11.56
C ILE A 11 6.25 26.83 12.37
N GLN A 12 5.65 27.94 12.79
CA GLN A 12 6.34 28.95 13.60
C GLN A 12 6.78 28.39 14.94
N TRP A 13 5.92 27.62 15.61
CA TRP A 13 6.25 26.97 16.87
C TRP A 13 7.42 25.98 16.72
N ILE A 14 7.43 25.17 15.66
CA ILE A 14 8.51 24.21 15.40
C ILE A 14 9.86 24.91 15.18
N LEU A 15 9.88 26.05 14.50
CA LEU A 15 11.11 26.83 14.28
C LEU A 15 11.73 27.37 15.58
N LEU A 16 10.92 27.53 16.64
CA LEU A 16 11.36 28.03 17.94
C LEU A 16 11.74 26.91 18.93
N LEU A 17 11.51 25.64 18.59
CA LEU A 17 11.87 24.51 19.44
C LEU A 17 13.40 24.36 19.52
N GLN A 18 13.90 24.29 20.74
CA GLN A 18 15.31 24.03 21.04
C GLN A 18 15.53 22.62 21.62
N ASP A 19 14.46 21.99 22.12
CA ASP A 19 14.53 20.67 22.72
C ASP A 19 14.62 19.58 21.63
N ILE A 20 15.79 18.95 21.57
CA ILE A 20 16.11 17.89 20.62
C ILE A 20 15.23 16.65 20.84
N GLN A 21 14.83 16.34 22.09
CA GLN A 21 13.98 15.18 22.36
C GLN A 21 12.59 15.37 21.74
N LEU A 22 12.00 16.55 21.91
CA LEU A 22 10.71 16.89 21.30
C LEU A 22 10.79 16.92 19.77
N ILE A 23 11.88 17.41 19.19
CA ILE A 23 12.09 17.38 17.74
C ILE A 23 12.13 15.93 17.22
N ASN A 24 12.81 15.03 17.93
CA ASN A 24 12.86 13.61 17.59
C ASN A 24 11.48 12.95 17.67
N GLU A 25 10.67 13.30 18.67
CA GLU A 25 9.29 12.83 18.77
C GLU A 25 8.42 13.30 17.59
N ILE A 26 8.54 14.58 17.21
CA ILE A 26 7.84 15.13 16.04
C ILE A 26 8.27 14.42 14.75
N GLN A 27 9.56 14.13 14.61
CA GLN A 27 10.07 13.36 13.48
C GLN A 27 9.46 11.95 13.43
N ASN A 28 9.37 11.26 14.57
CA ASN A 28 8.73 9.96 14.67
C ASN A 28 7.24 10.00 14.27
N ILE A 29 6.52 11.05 14.66
CA ILE A 29 5.11 11.23 14.26
C ILE A 29 5.00 11.40 12.73
N LYS A 30 5.87 12.22 12.13
CA LYS A 30 5.92 12.41 10.67
C LYS A 30 6.14 11.09 9.93
N GLU A 31 7.12 10.29 10.36
CA GLU A 31 7.45 9.00 9.76
C GLU A 31 6.31 7.98 9.89
N LYS A 32 5.64 7.92 11.04
CA LYS A 32 4.46 7.06 11.24
C LYS A 32 3.31 7.46 10.31
N SER A 33 3.08 8.75 10.09
CA SER A 33 2.03 9.20 9.16
C SER A 33 2.34 8.84 7.69
N GLY A 34 3.61 8.85 7.30
CA GLY A 34 4.05 8.50 5.94
C GLY A 34 3.89 7.02 5.57
N LYS A 35 3.96 6.13 6.58
CA LYS A 35 3.74 4.68 6.41
C LYS A 35 2.29 4.31 6.09
N ASN A 36 1.35 5.24 6.22
CA ASN A 36 -0.05 5.06 5.83
C ASN A 36 -0.32 5.43 4.37
N SER A 37 0.69 5.84 3.59
CA SER A 37 0.56 5.75 2.14
C SER A 37 0.55 4.26 1.81
N ASN A 38 -0.64 3.73 1.56
CA ASN A 38 -0.85 2.38 1.06
C ASN A 38 -0.12 2.27 -0.27
N ALA A 39 1.19 2.02 -0.24
CA ALA A 39 1.88 1.37 -1.33
C ALA A 39 1.05 0.12 -1.60
N ILE A 40 0.40 0.09 -2.77
CA ILE A 40 -0.41 -1.03 -3.22
C ILE A 40 0.51 -2.24 -3.10
N GLN A 41 0.33 -3.02 -2.03
CA GLN A 41 1.10 -4.23 -1.83
C GLN A 41 0.79 -5.10 -3.05
N PRO A 42 1.80 -5.53 -3.82
CA PRO A 42 1.56 -6.43 -4.94
C PRO A 42 0.78 -7.64 -4.40
N ARG A 43 -0.28 -8.04 -5.13
CA ARG A 43 -1.12 -9.17 -4.73
C ARG A 43 -0.23 -10.36 -4.39
N GLN A 44 -0.35 -10.86 -3.17
CA GLN A 44 0.40 -12.03 -2.73
C GLN A 44 -0.11 -13.26 -3.47
N PHE A 45 0.81 -14.10 -3.96
CA PHE A 45 0.45 -15.39 -4.55
C PHE A 45 -0.41 -16.20 -3.57
N GLY A 46 -1.53 -16.73 -4.05
CA GLY A 46 -2.49 -17.46 -3.20
C GLY A 46 -3.57 -16.59 -2.54
N CYS A 47 -3.64 -15.28 -2.81
CA CYS A 47 -4.72 -14.42 -2.31
C CYS A 47 -6.14 -14.81 -2.78
N GLY A 48 -6.25 -15.73 -3.75
CA GLY A 48 -7.50 -16.27 -4.26
C GLY A 48 -7.83 -17.70 -3.78
N ARG A 49 -7.07 -18.27 -2.85
CA ARG A 49 -7.29 -19.63 -2.35
C ARG A 49 -8.67 -19.71 -1.69
N GLY A 50 -9.59 -20.49 -2.27
CA GLY A 50 -10.96 -20.64 -1.79
C GLY A 50 -11.99 -19.67 -2.38
N ILE A 51 -11.60 -18.78 -3.30
CA ILE A 51 -12.55 -17.94 -4.05
C ILE A 51 -13.26 -18.76 -5.13
N PHE A 52 -12.51 -19.63 -5.80
CA PHE A 52 -13.05 -20.59 -6.75
C PHE A 52 -13.23 -21.93 -6.03
N THR A 53 -14.48 -22.38 -5.90
CA THR A 53 -14.84 -23.63 -5.23
C THR A 53 -14.95 -24.80 -6.18
N TYR A 54 -15.04 -24.53 -7.49
CA TYR A 54 -15.15 -25.52 -8.54
C TYR A 54 -14.40 -25.03 -9.78
N VAL A 55 -13.59 -25.92 -10.33
CA VAL A 55 -12.91 -25.78 -11.62
C VAL A 55 -13.31 -27.01 -12.42
N ALA A 56 -13.72 -26.83 -13.68
CA ALA A 56 -14.08 -27.95 -14.54
C ALA A 56 -12.84 -28.80 -14.86
N ASP A 57 -13.03 -30.10 -15.04
CA ASP A 57 -11.92 -31.05 -15.26
C ASP A 57 -11.14 -30.76 -16.56
N ASP A 58 -11.75 -30.04 -17.49
CA ASP A 58 -11.19 -29.63 -18.79
C ASP A 58 -10.72 -28.18 -18.82
N PHE A 59 -10.63 -27.49 -17.68
CA PHE A 59 -10.25 -26.07 -17.65
C PHE A 59 -8.87 -25.79 -18.27
N ASP A 60 -7.91 -26.69 -18.03
CA ASP A 60 -6.57 -26.62 -18.62
C ASP A 60 -6.48 -27.35 -19.97
N ALA A 61 -7.59 -27.88 -20.50
CA ALA A 61 -7.60 -28.57 -21.79
C ALA A 61 -7.38 -27.57 -22.93
N THR A 62 -6.64 -28.00 -23.95
CA THR A 62 -6.40 -27.20 -25.15
C THR A 62 -7.73 -26.92 -25.85
N PRO A 63 -8.07 -25.63 -26.09
CA PRO A 63 -9.26 -25.29 -26.85
C PRO A 63 -9.18 -25.84 -28.28
N PRO A 64 -10.33 -26.22 -28.89
CA PRO A 64 -10.34 -26.69 -30.27
C PRO A 64 -9.74 -25.65 -31.22
N GLY A 65 -8.81 -26.07 -32.09
CA GLY A 65 -8.14 -25.21 -33.06
C GLY A 65 -6.90 -24.47 -32.54
N PHE A 66 -6.48 -24.74 -31.29
CA PHE A 66 -5.26 -24.20 -30.70
C PHE A 66 -4.15 -25.26 -30.50
N GLU A 67 -4.32 -26.45 -31.07
CA GLU A 67 -3.41 -27.59 -30.90
C GLU A 67 -2.00 -27.28 -31.39
N GLU A 68 -1.87 -26.46 -32.44
CA GLU A 68 -0.59 -26.07 -33.04
C GLU A 68 0.23 -25.10 -32.18
N TYR A 69 -0.40 -24.44 -31.20
CA TYR A 69 0.22 -23.41 -30.36
C TYR A 69 0.61 -23.92 -28.96
N MET A 70 0.18 -25.13 -28.60
CA MET A 70 0.65 -25.79 -27.38
C MET A 70 1.97 -26.48 -27.69
N LEU A 71 3.07 -25.96 -27.12
CA LEU A 71 4.41 -26.54 -27.25
C LEU A 71 4.43 -28.00 -26.72
N PRO A 72 5.27 -28.89 -27.29
CA PRO A 72 5.43 -30.25 -26.79
C PRO A 72 6.04 -30.32 -25.39
#